data_AF-A0A934KQX8-F1
#
_entry.id   AF-A0A934KQX8-F1
#
_cell.length_a   1.000
_cell.length_b   1.000
_cell.length_c   1.000
_cell.angle_alpha   90.00
_cell.angle_beta   90.00
_cell.angle_gamma   90.00
#
_symmetry.space_group_name_H-M   'P 1'
#
loop_
_entity.id
_entity.type
_entity.pdbx_description
1 polymer ?
#
loop_
_entity_poly.entity_id
_entity_poly.type
_entity_poly.pdbx_seq_one_letter_code
_entity_poly.pdbx_strand_id
1 'polypeptide(L)'
;MMIPRLVFFTKGVGKHKDKLQSFELALRKAGIEKCNLVRVSSIFPPNCKIVTKEQGVTMLKAGQVIFCVMSENSTNEPNRMISASVGMAVPAE
;
A
#
# COMPACT_ATOMS: atom_id res chain seq x y z
N MET A 1 20.15 2.37 -13.00
CA MET A 1 19.00 3.13 -12.47
C MET A 1 17.97 2.15 -11.94
N MET A 2 17.34 2.42 -10.80
CA MET A 2 16.35 1.50 -10.20
C MET A 2 14.93 1.95 -10.58
N ILE A 3 14.28 1.21 -11.49
CA ILE A 3 12.91 1.48 -11.95
C ILE A 3 12.06 0.23 -11.68
N PRO A 4 10.92 0.35 -10.97
CA PRO A 4 10.08 -0.81 -10.69
C PRO A 4 9.43 -1.34 -11.97
N ARG A 5 9.37 -2.67 -12.11
CA ARG A 5 8.81 -3.37 -13.27
C ARG A 5 7.43 -3.98 -13.00
N LEU A 6 7.08 -4.13 -11.72
CA LEU A 6 5.83 -4.72 -11.27
C LEU A 6 5.20 -3.80 -10.23
N VAL A 7 3.88 -3.69 -10.25
CA VAL A 7 3.09 -3.01 -9.22
C VAL A 7 1.87 -3.86 -8.89
N PHE A 8 1.36 -3.76 -7.66
CA PHE A 8 0.06 -4.29 -7.29
C PHE A 8 -0.65 -3.30 -6.37
N PHE A 9 -1.97 -3.32 -6.41
CA PHE A 9 -2.79 -2.52 -5.51
C PHE A 9 -3.18 -3.35 -4.30
N THR A 10 -3.15 -2.73 -3.13
CA THR A 10 -3.65 -3.34 -1.91
C THR A 10 -4.35 -2.30 -1.05
N LYS A 11 -5.22 -2.77 -0.17
CA LYS A 11 -5.94 -1.95 0.80
C LYS A 11 -6.13 -2.74 2.08
N GLY A 12 -6.23 -2.01 3.18
CA GLY A 12 -6.44 -2.58 4.50
C GLY A 12 -7.09 -1.58 5.43
N VAL A 13 -7.71 -2.11 6.47
CA VAL A 13 -8.31 -1.35 7.56
C VAL A 13 -7.93 -2.05 8.85
N GLY A 14 -7.56 -1.26 9.85
CA GLY A 14 -7.21 -1.74 11.18
C GLY A 14 -7.92 -0.91 12.24
N LYS A 15 -8.29 -1.57 13.34
CA LYS A 15 -8.96 -0.93 14.48
C LYS A 15 -8.23 -1.34 15.74
N HIS A 16 -7.77 -0.34 16.49
CA HIS A 16 -7.13 -0.55 17.78
C HIS A 16 -7.26 0.72 18.61
N LYS A 17 -7.16 0.60 19.94
CA LYS A 17 -7.13 1.75 20.87
C LYS A 17 -5.94 2.67 20.60
N ASP A 18 -4.81 2.09 20.20
CA ASP A 18 -3.56 2.79 19.89
C ASP A 18 -3.43 3.04 18.39
N LYS A 19 -3.15 4.29 17.99
CA LYS A 19 -3.02 4.69 16.58
C LYS A 19 -1.96 3.89 15.81
N LEU A 20 -0.81 3.62 16.44
CA LEU A 20 0.27 2.88 15.78
C LEU A 20 -0.13 1.42 15.50
N GLN A 21 -0.82 0.78 16.45
CA GLN A 21 -1.28 -0.59 16.26
C GLN A 21 -2.47 -0.68 15.30
N SER A 22 -3.36 0.33 15.27
CA SER A 22 -4.44 0.35 14.28
C SER A 22 -3.88 0.49 12.85
N PHE A 23 -2.78 1.23 12.69
CA PHE A 23 -2.06 1.31 11.42
C PHE A 23 -1.37 -0.02 11.05
N GLU A 24 -0.68 -0.67 11.99
CA GLU A 24 -0.07 -2.00 11.75
C GLU A 24 -1.10 -3.03 11.31
N LEU A 25 -2.26 -3.09 11.97
CA LEU A 25 -3.35 -3.98 11.58
C LEU A 25 -3.89 -3.66 10.17
N ALA A 26 -3.91 -2.39 9.78
CA ALA A 26 -4.26 -2.00 8.42
C ALA A 26 -3.23 -2.52 7.41
N LEU A 27 -1.94 -2.41 7.69
CA LEU A 27 -0.87 -2.96 6.85
C LEU A 27 -0.94 -4.49 6.76
N ARG A 28 -1.28 -5.17 7.87
CA ARG A 28 -1.46 -6.62 7.92
C ARG A 28 -2.63 -7.07 7.06
N LYS A 29 -3.76 -6.36 7.13
CA LYS A 29 -4.90 -6.59 6.23
C LYS A 29 -4.53 -6.32 4.76
N ALA A 30 -3.65 -5.36 4.52
CA ALA A 30 -3.08 -5.09 3.20
C ALA A 30 -2.01 -6.12 2.76
N GLY A 31 -1.49 -6.98 3.65
CA GLY A 31 -0.50 -8.02 3.35
C GLY A 31 0.91 -7.49 3.09
N ILE A 32 1.23 -6.31 3.59
CA ILE A 32 2.53 -5.63 3.39
C ILE A 32 3.19 -5.23 4.72
N GLU A 33 2.67 -5.69 5.86
CA GLU A 33 3.19 -5.41 7.21
C GLU A 33 4.62 -5.89 7.43
N LYS A 34 5.01 -6.97 6.74
CA LYS A 34 6.36 -7.55 6.83
C LYS A 34 7.45 -6.73 6.15
N CYS A 35 7.10 -5.67 5.43
CA CYS A 35 8.04 -4.88 4.61
C CYS A 35 8.43 -3.56 5.28
N ASN A 36 9.62 -3.05 4.95
CA ASN A 36 10.03 -1.68 5.27
C ASN A 36 9.53 -0.74 4.17
N LEU A 37 8.48 0.03 4.46
CA LEU A 37 7.78 0.83 3.46
C LEU A 37 8.42 2.21 3.31
N VAL A 38 8.84 2.55 2.09
CA VAL A 38 9.32 3.89 1.71
C VAL A 38 8.24 4.57 0.89
N ARG A 39 7.72 5.68 1.39
CA ARG A 39 6.72 6.48 0.65
C ARG A 39 7.43 7.22 -0.49
N VAL A 40 6.90 7.09 -1.70
CA VAL A 40 7.40 7.77 -2.91
C VAL A 40 6.33 8.63 -3.54
N SER A 41 6.75 9.48 -4.48
CA SER A 41 5.85 10.24 -5.34
C SER A 41 5.03 9.31 -6.24
N SER A 42 3.87 9.81 -6.71
CA SER A 42 2.84 9.04 -7.40
C SER A 42 3.05 8.96 -8.92
N ILE A 43 4.19 8.39 -9.36
CA ILE A 43 4.51 8.20 -10.79
C ILE A 43 4.48 6.71 -11.14
N PHE A 44 3.66 6.35 -12.13
CA PHE A 44 3.63 5.00 -12.69
C PHE A 44 4.68 4.88 -13.81
N PRO A 45 5.67 3.96 -13.70
CA PRO A 45 6.73 3.86 -14.70
C PRO A 45 6.21 3.25 -16.02
N PRO A 46 6.82 3.63 -17.17
CA PRO A 46 6.53 2.98 -18.44
C PRO A 46 6.89 1.49 -18.39
N ASN A 47 6.13 0.66 -19.11
CA ASN A 47 6.29 -0.80 -19.18
C ASN A 47 6.17 -1.55 -17.83
N CYS A 48 5.72 -0.88 -16.75
CA CYS A 48 5.45 -1.52 -15.49
C CYS A 48 4.18 -2.39 -15.61
N LYS A 49 4.24 -3.63 -15.15
CA LYS A 49 3.09 -4.56 -15.20
C LYS A 49 2.32 -4.51 -13.90
N ILE A 50 0.99 -4.42 -14.00
CA ILE A 50 0.09 -4.58 -12.86
C ILE A 50 -0.09 -6.08 -12.63
N VAL A 51 0.25 -6.55 -11.44
CA VAL A 51 0.03 -7.94 -10.98
C VAL A 51 -1.01 -7.96 -9.87
N THR A 52 -1.58 -9.14 -9.60
CA THR A 52 -2.54 -9.28 -8.50
C THR A 52 -1.83 -9.10 -7.15
N LYS A 53 -2.60 -8.79 -6.10
CA LYS A 53 -2.07 -8.70 -4.74
C LYS A 53 -1.40 -10.01 -4.33
N GLU A 54 -2.02 -11.14 -4.63
CA GLU A 54 -1.55 -12.48 -4.23
C GLU A 54 -0.19 -12.77 -4.87
N GLN A 55 -0.05 -12.47 -6.16
CA GLN A 55 1.22 -12.58 -6.90
C GLN A 55 2.26 -11.60 -6.37
N GLY A 56 1.88 -10.35 -6.10
CA GLY A 56 2.79 -9.34 -5.57
C GLY A 56 3.35 -9.73 -4.20
N VAL A 57 2.47 -10.15 -3.28
CA VAL A 57 2.84 -10.48 -1.89
C VAL A 57 3.73 -11.71 -1.77
N THR A 58 3.58 -12.70 -2.67
CA THR A 58 4.46 -13.89 -2.70
C THR A 58 5.88 -13.55 -3.15
N MET A 59 6.06 -12.48 -3.92
CA MET A 59 7.36 -11.97 -4.34
C MET A 59 8.07 -11.14 -3.25
N LEU A 60 7.36 -10.75 -2.17
CA LEU A 60 7.91 -9.92 -1.10
C LEU A 60 8.62 -10.75 -0.02
N LYS A 61 9.82 -10.32 0.36
CA LYS A 61 10.57 -10.87 1.49
C LYS A 61 10.34 -10.04 2.75
N ALA A 62 10.26 -10.69 3.91
CA ALA A 62 10.19 -9.98 5.19
C ALA A 62 11.45 -9.12 5.38
N GLY A 63 11.29 -7.90 5.89
CA GLY A 63 12.36 -6.91 6.04
C GLY A 63 12.76 -6.18 4.75
N GLN A 64 12.21 -6.56 3.59
CA GLN A 64 12.54 -5.91 2.32
C GLN A 64 12.08 -4.45 2.30
N VAL A 65 12.96 -3.58 1.80
CA VAL A 65 12.59 -2.18 1.50
C VAL A 65 11.72 -2.16 0.25
N ILE A 66 10.50 -1.65 0.38
CA ILE A 66 9.51 -1.56 -0.69
C ILE A 66 9.05 -0.11 -0.83
N PHE A 67 9.13 0.40 -2.06
CA PHE A 67 8.61 1.71 -2.40
C PHE A 67 7.11 1.62 -2.64
N CYS A 68 6.34 2.52 -2.02
CA CYS A 68 4.90 2.54 -2.15
C CYS A 68 4.35 3.96 -2.28
N VAL A 69 3.27 4.09 -3.06
CA VAL A 69 2.39 5.24 -3.02
C VAL A 69 1.31 4.90 -1.99
N MET A 70 1.15 5.73 -0.96
CA MET A 70 0.27 5.42 0.16
C MET A 70 -0.61 6.60 0.53
N SER A 71 -1.91 6.39 0.42
CA SER A 71 -2.95 7.20 1.04
C SER A 71 -3.37 6.55 2.35
N GLU A 72 -3.45 7.33 3.42
CA GLU A 72 -3.84 6.87 4.75
C GLU A 72 -4.83 7.85 5.37
N ASN A 73 -5.74 7.34 6.19
CA ASN A 73 -6.69 8.14 6.95
C ASN A 73 -6.97 7.44 8.29
N SER A 74 -7.15 8.19 9.36
CA SER A 74 -7.36 7.64 10.71
C SER A 74 -8.29 8.52 11.53
N THR A 75 -9.13 7.92 12.35
CA THR A 75 -10.03 8.62 13.28
C THR A 75 -10.06 7.89 14.62
N ASN A 76 -10.30 8.63 15.69
CA ASN A 76 -10.61 8.13 17.03
C ASN A 76 -12.08 8.35 17.42
N GLU A 77 -12.91 8.85 16.50
CA GLU A 77 -14.35 9.03 16.72
C GLU A 77 -15.09 7.69 16.54
N PRO A 78 -15.84 7.23 17.55
CA PRO A 78 -16.68 6.04 17.42
C PRO A 78 -17.63 6.16 16.24
N ASN A 79 -17.77 5.09 15.46
CA ASN A 79 -18.68 4.99 14.30
C ASN A 79 -18.43 5.99 13.16
N ARG A 80 -17.33 6.77 13.18
CA ARG A 80 -16.99 7.66 12.08
C ARG A 80 -16.56 6.86 10.85
N MET A 81 -17.24 7.07 9.73
CA MET A 81 -16.85 6.51 8.45
C MET A 81 -15.65 7.29 7.89
N ILE A 82 -14.58 6.56 7.56
CA ILE A 82 -13.40 7.10 6.88
C ILE A 82 -13.04 6.20 5.71
N SER A 83 -12.35 6.78 4.72
CA SER A 83 -11.82 6.05 3.57
C SER A 83 -10.43 6.55 3.24
N ALA A 84 -9.65 5.68 2.60
CA ALA A 84 -8.37 5.99 1.98
C ALA A 84 -8.33 5.24 0.64
N SER A 85 -7.85 5.92 -0.40
CA SER A 85 -7.78 5.37 -1.75
C SER A 85 -6.55 5.87 -2.50
N VAL A 86 -6.07 5.05 -3.43
CA VAL A 86 -5.05 5.42 -4.42
C VAL A 86 -5.67 5.17 -5.78
N GLY A 87 -5.55 6.15 -6.67
CA GLY A 87 -5.90 6.04 -8.08
C GLY A 87 -4.64 6.03 -8.94
N MET A 88 -4.74 5.43 -10.12
CA MET A 88 -3.69 5.47 -11.13
C MET A 88 -4.33 5.87 -12.46
N ALA A 89 -3.77 6.90 -13.09
CA ALA A 89 -4.12 7.27 -14.45
C ALA A 89 -3.04 6.73 -15.39
N VAL A 90 -3.46 6.05 -16.44
CA VAL A 90 -2.58 5.64 -17.54
C VAL A 90 -3.01 6.47 -18.75
N PRO A 91 -2.09 7.19 -19.42
CA PRO A 91 -2.41 7.93 -20.63
C PRO A 91 -3.05 7.01 -21.67
N ALA A 92 -4.07 7.52 -22.35
CA ALA A 92 -4.65 6.88 -23.52
C ALA A 92 -3.81 7.27 -24.74
N GLU A 93 -2.66 6.62 -24.90
CA GLU A 93 -1.93 6.56 -26.17
C GLU A 93 -1.91 5.12 -26.66
#